data_AF-A0ABD7A615-F1
#
_entry.id   AF-A0ABD7A615-F1
#
_cell.length_a   1.000
_cell.length_b   1.000
_cell.length_c   1.000
_cell.angle_alpha   90.00
_cell.angle_beta   90.00
_cell.angle_gamma   90.00
#
_symmetry.space_group_name_H-M   'P 1'
#
loop_
_entity.id
_entity.type
_entity.pdbx_description
1 polymer ?
#
loop_
_entity_poly.entity_id
_entity_poly.type
_entity_poly.pdbx_seq_one_letter_code
_entity_poly.pdbx_strand_id
1 'polypeptide(L)'
;MAYKLDQKLKALVFERKQVLEHLALLDVKIATVQKAIDLMKAEEDIARYNTENFIYRHRYKLFKGKIRKYLVQIMRDEPNKAFTITELTLRIFDIEQTQGIPSEKHLDSVRKQLNAFYQRGWITRTQISRREVYWQWKTH
;
A
#
# COMPACT_ATOMS: atom_id res chain seq x y z
N MET A 1 44.78 28.37 -31.85
CA MET A 1 43.36 28.01 -31.75
C MET A 1 43.10 26.52 -31.99
N ALA A 2 43.72 25.88 -32.98
CA ALA A 2 43.53 24.45 -33.30
C ALA A 2 43.74 23.49 -32.11
N TYR A 3 44.81 23.68 -31.33
CA TYR A 3 45.12 22.83 -30.17
C TYR A 3 44.02 22.82 -29.07
N LYS A 4 43.34 23.96 -28.85
CA LYS A 4 42.25 24.05 -27.87
C LYS A 4 40.97 23.35 -28.37
N LEU A 5 40.74 23.34 -29.68
CA LEU A 5 39.62 22.63 -30.29
C LEU A 5 39.83 21.11 -30.23
N ASP A 6 41.04 20.63 -30.49
CA ASP A 6 41.38 19.20 -30.37
C ASP A 6 41.24 18.68 -28.95
N GLN A 7 41.67 19.45 -27.95
CA GLN A 7 41.52 19.07 -26.55
C GLN A 7 40.04 18.97 -26.15
N LYS A 8 39.21 19.92 -26.62
CA LYS A 8 37.77 19.92 -26.36
C LYS A 8 37.08 18.75 -27.08
N LEU A 9 37.50 18.42 -28.30
CA LEU A 9 37.00 17.26 -29.03
C LEU A 9 37.32 15.95 -28.29
N LYS A 10 38.55 15.79 -27.79
CA LYS A 10 38.94 14.61 -26.98
C LYS A 10 38.10 14.47 -25.70
N ALA A 11 37.84 15.56 -25.01
CA ALA A 11 36.99 15.57 -23.83
C ALA A 11 35.55 15.12 -24.16
N LEU A 12 34.95 15.67 -25.21
CA LEU A 12 33.60 15.30 -25.64
C LEU A 12 33.50 13.83 -26.09
N VAL A 13 34.54 13.30 -26.75
CA VAL A 13 34.59 11.87 -27.11
C VAL A 13 34.65 10.97 -25.88
N PHE A 14 35.42 11.37 -24.87
CA PHE A 14 35.49 10.65 -23.60
C PHE A 14 34.16 10.68 -22.85
N GLU A 15 33.53 11.85 -22.73
CA GLU A 15 32.21 12.00 -22.13
C GLU A 15 31.16 11.16 -22.88
N ARG A 16 31.17 11.19 -24.21
CA ARG A 16 30.28 10.35 -25.03
C ARG A 16 30.46 8.86 -24.70
N LYS A 17 31.70 8.39 -24.53
CA LYS A 17 31.98 7.01 -24.16
C LYS A 17 31.38 6.66 -22.80
N GLN A 18 31.58 7.51 -21.79
CA GLN A 18 31.01 7.31 -20.46
C GLN A 18 29.48 7.28 -20.49
N VAL A 19 28.86 8.20 -21.23
CA VAL A 19 27.39 8.23 -21.38
C VAL A 19 26.88 6.92 -22.00
N LEU A 20 27.55 6.39 -23.02
CA LEU A 20 27.16 5.12 -23.65
C LEU A 20 27.29 3.93 -22.69
N GLU A 21 28.36 3.89 -21.87
CA GLU A 21 28.54 2.85 -20.85
C GLU A 21 27.43 2.92 -19.78
N HIS A 22 27.07 4.13 -19.35
CA HIS A 22 25.97 4.33 -18.40
C HIS A 22 24.61 3.94 -18.99
N LEU A 23 24.34 4.24 -20.27
CA LEU A 23 23.12 3.82 -20.96
C LEU A 23 23.03 2.30 -21.04
N ALA A 24 24.11 1.61 -21.42
CA ALA A 24 24.14 0.15 -21.45
C ALA A 24 23.85 -0.47 -20.06
N LEU A 25 24.37 0.12 -18.99
CA LEU A 25 24.06 -0.31 -17.63
C LEU A 25 22.58 -0.10 -17.27
N LEU A 26 21.98 1.02 -17.70
CA LEU A 26 20.56 1.28 -17.50
C LEU A 26 19.70 0.25 -18.24
N ASP A 27 20.04 -0.09 -19.49
CA ASP A 27 19.32 -1.10 -20.27
C ASP A 27 19.31 -2.46 -19.58
N VAL A 28 20.46 -2.90 -19.04
CA VAL A 28 20.56 -4.14 -18.26
C VAL A 28 19.69 -4.10 -17.00
N LYS A 29 19.67 -2.96 -16.29
CA LYS A 29 18.84 -2.79 -15.10
C LYS A 29 17.35 -2.80 -15.45
N ILE A 30 16.95 -2.12 -16.52
CA ILE A 30 15.57 -2.11 -17.03
C ILE A 30 15.14 -3.54 -17.37
N ALA A 31 15.96 -4.29 -18.12
CA ALA A 31 15.66 -5.68 -18.47
C ALA A 31 15.50 -6.57 -17.22
N THR A 32 16.35 -6.38 -16.21
CA THR A 32 16.27 -7.11 -14.94
C THR A 32 14.96 -6.83 -14.20
N VAL A 33 14.58 -5.56 -14.10
CA VAL A 33 13.32 -5.15 -13.47
C VAL A 33 12.12 -5.69 -14.24
N GLN A 34 12.15 -5.64 -15.57
CA GLN A 34 11.08 -6.17 -16.41
C GLN A 34 10.89 -7.68 -16.17
N LYS A 35 11.99 -8.45 -16.16
CA LYS A 35 11.94 -9.89 -15.85
C LYS A 35 11.37 -10.16 -14.46
N ALA A 36 11.73 -9.36 -13.45
CA ALA A 36 11.17 -9.48 -12.11
C ALA A 36 9.65 -9.19 -12.09
N ILE A 37 9.19 -8.17 -12.83
CA ILE A 37 7.77 -7.87 -12.98
C ILE A 37 7.04 -9.04 -13.64
N ASP A 38 7.61 -9.65 -14.68
CA ASP A 38 6.98 -10.76 -15.38
C ASP A 38 6.86 -12.00 -14.48
N LEU A 39 7.89 -12.28 -13.66
CA LEU A 39 7.83 -13.32 -12.63
C LEU A 39 6.79 -13.02 -11.54
N MET A 40 6.62 -11.76 -11.16
CA MET A 40 5.60 -11.36 -10.18
C MET A 40 4.17 -11.42 -10.74
N LYS A 41 4.00 -11.23 -12.05
CA LYS A 41 2.71 -11.33 -12.75
C LYS A 41 2.32 -12.78 -13.04
N ALA A 42 3.29 -13.66 -13.19
CA ALA A 42 3.01 -15.09 -13.20
C ALA A 42 2.38 -15.45 -11.85
N GLU A 43 1.05 -15.62 -11.83
CA GLU A 43 0.29 -16.09 -10.67
C GLU A 43 0.60 -17.57 -10.41
N GLU A 44 1.88 -17.89 -10.22
CA GLU A 44 2.28 -19.21 -9.76
C GLU A 44 1.77 -19.41 -8.34
N ASP A 45 1.11 -20.53 -8.11
CA ASP A 45 0.67 -20.93 -6.80
C ASP A 45 1.89 -21.14 -5.89
N ILE A 46 2.16 -20.16 -5.02
CA ILE A 46 3.27 -20.22 -4.06
C ILE A 46 3.19 -21.43 -3.14
N ALA A 47 2.01 -22.08 -3.05
CA ALA A 47 1.85 -23.30 -2.30
C ALA A 47 2.72 -24.45 -2.84
N ARG A 48 3.13 -24.39 -4.12
CA ARG A 48 4.06 -25.36 -4.73
C ARG A 48 5.44 -25.36 -4.07
N TYR A 49 5.82 -24.26 -3.40
CA TYR A 49 7.09 -24.14 -2.70
C TYR A 49 6.99 -24.48 -1.21
N ASN A 50 5.81 -24.89 -0.72
CA ASN A 50 5.65 -25.32 0.66
C ASN A 50 6.50 -26.57 0.94
N THR A 51 7.09 -26.62 2.13
CA THR A 51 7.79 -27.80 2.65
C THR A 51 7.06 -28.32 3.89
N GLU A 52 7.42 -29.51 4.36
CA GLU A 52 6.82 -30.10 5.57
C GLU A 52 6.92 -29.17 6.79
N ASN A 53 8.01 -28.40 6.88
CA ASN A 53 8.29 -27.51 8.02
C ASN A 53 7.99 -26.03 7.75
N PHE A 54 7.68 -25.63 6.51
CA PHE A 54 7.50 -24.22 6.16
C PHE A 54 6.44 -24.00 5.09
N ILE A 55 5.47 -23.14 5.40
CA ILE A 55 4.37 -22.76 4.51
C ILE A 55 4.55 -21.30 4.06
N TYR A 56 4.73 -21.11 2.77
CA TYR A 56 4.74 -19.79 2.14
C TYR A 56 3.32 -19.21 2.13
N ARG A 57 3.21 -17.93 2.49
CA ARG A 57 1.94 -17.19 2.47
C ARG A 57 2.16 -15.82 1.85
N HIS A 58 1.30 -15.46 0.90
CA HIS A 58 1.27 -14.08 0.42
C HIS A 58 0.73 -13.17 1.52
N ARG A 59 1.57 -12.23 1.95
CA ARG A 59 1.16 -11.17 2.87
C ARG A 59 0.66 -9.99 2.04
N TYR A 60 -0.62 -10.02 1.68
CA TYR A 60 -1.26 -8.85 1.09
C TYR A 60 -1.50 -7.80 2.17
N LYS A 61 -0.96 -6.60 1.95
CA LYS A 61 -1.28 -5.46 2.77
C LYS A 61 -2.65 -4.94 2.33
N LEU A 62 -3.68 -5.13 3.17
CA LEU A 62 -5.04 -4.68 2.87
C LEU A 62 -5.15 -3.15 2.78
N PHE A 63 -4.33 -2.43 3.53
CA PHE A 63 -4.34 -0.96 3.57
C PHE A 63 -2.91 -0.45 3.43
N LYS A 64 -2.70 0.64 2.68
CA LYS A 64 -1.38 1.25 2.49
C LYS A 64 -0.81 1.76 3.81
N GLY A 65 -1.64 2.25 4.71
CA GLY A 65 -1.27 2.83 6.00
C GLY A 65 -1.69 2.03 7.24
N LYS A 66 -1.66 2.70 8.40
CA LYS A 66 -2.07 2.12 9.69
C LYS A 66 -3.55 2.42 9.93
N ILE A 67 -4.41 1.43 9.71
CA ILE A 67 -5.88 1.50 9.91
C ILE A 67 -6.26 2.17 11.23
N ARG A 68 -5.58 1.78 12.32
CA ARG A 68 -5.83 2.32 13.67
C ARG A 68 -5.73 3.85 13.73
N LYS A 69 -4.76 4.44 13.03
CA LYS A 69 -4.54 5.89 12.99
C LYS A 69 -5.68 6.56 12.22
N TYR A 70 -6.05 6.02 11.06
CA TYR A 70 -7.12 6.57 10.24
C TYR A 70 -8.47 6.52 10.96
N LEU A 71 -8.82 5.40 11.59
CA LEU A 71 -10.06 5.28 12.33
C LEU A 71 -10.16 6.30 13.48
N VAL A 72 -9.08 6.46 14.25
CA VAL A 72 -9.05 7.45 15.33
C VAL A 72 -9.19 8.88 14.78
N GLN A 73 -8.52 9.18 13.67
CA GLN A 73 -8.63 10.50 13.03
C GLN A 73 -10.08 10.76 12.56
N ILE A 74 -10.63 9.88 11.71
CA ILE A 74 -11.99 10.02 11.17
C ILE A 74 -13.03 10.19 12.27
N MET A 75 -12.98 9.33 13.31
CA MET A 75 -13.98 9.35 14.37
C MET A 75 -13.81 10.53 15.33
N ARG A 76 -12.60 11.08 15.50
CA ARG A 76 -12.38 12.29 16.30
C ARG A 76 -12.73 13.57 15.56
N ASP A 77 -12.57 13.60 14.25
CA ASP A 77 -12.93 14.75 13.42
C ASP A 77 -14.46 14.93 13.38
N GLU A 78 -15.22 13.83 13.43
CA GLU A 78 -16.69 13.83 13.47
C GLU A 78 -17.23 13.00 14.67
N PRO A 79 -17.05 13.49 15.92
CA PRO A 79 -17.34 12.68 17.12
C PRO A 79 -18.84 12.44 17.34
N ASN A 80 -19.68 13.34 16.82
CA ASN A 80 -21.14 13.23 16.92
C ASN A 80 -21.75 12.32 15.86
N LYS A 81 -20.96 11.86 14.88
CA LYS A 81 -21.45 10.99 13.81
C LYS A 81 -21.25 9.53 14.19
N ALA A 82 -22.31 8.75 14.00
CA ALA A 82 -22.24 7.31 14.08
C ALA A 82 -21.90 6.74 12.70
N PHE A 83 -20.93 5.82 12.65
CA PHE A 83 -20.40 5.27 11.41
C PHE A 83 -20.68 3.79 11.28
N THR A 84 -20.95 3.35 10.06
CA THR A 84 -20.91 1.93 9.67
C THR A 84 -19.48 1.50 9.31
N ILE A 85 -19.23 0.19 9.34
CA ILE A 85 -17.92 -0.39 8.96
C ILE A 85 -17.60 -0.07 7.48
N THR A 86 -18.61 -0.13 6.62
CA THR A 86 -18.50 0.17 5.19
C THR A 86 -18.10 1.62 4.95
N GLU A 87 -18.76 2.58 5.61
CA GLU A 87 -18.41 4.00 5.51
C GLU A 87 -16.98 4.29 5.98
N LEU A 88 -16.56 3.71 7.12
CA LEU A 88 -15.19 3.87 7.61
C LEU A 88 -14.17 3.30 6.63
N THR A 89 -14.48 2.16 6.01
CA THR A 89 -13.59 1.52 5.06
C THR A 89 -13.46 2.35 3.78
N LEU A 90 -14.57 2.88 3.26
CA LEU A 90 -14.58 3.76 2.09
C LEU A 90 -13.79 5.05 2.36
N ARG A 91 -14.00 5.70 3.51
CA ARG A 91 -13.22 6.88 3.89
C ARG A 91 -11.72 6.60 3.97
N ILE A 92 -11.32 5.41 4.44
CA ILE A 92 -9.91 5.01 4.44
C ILE A 92 -9.39 4.85 3.00
N PHE A 93 -10.19 4.27 2.10
CA PHE A 93 -9.83 4.16 0.67
C PHE A 93 -9.66 5.53 0.02
N ASP A 94 -10.53 6.49 0.35
CA ASP A 94 -10.43 7.87 -0.13
C ASP A 94 -9.13 8.54 0.36
N ILE A 95 -8.79 8.39 1.64
CA ILE A 95 -7.54 8.90 2.23
C ILE A 95 -6.32 8.26 1.55
N GLU A 96 -6.37 6.97 1.24
CA GLU A 96 -5.27 6.24 0.61
C GLU A 96 -5.23 6.40 -0.92
N GLN A 97 -6.20 7.09 -1.53
CA GLN A 97 -6.38 7.17 -2.98
C GLN A 97 -6.33 5.78 -3.62
N THR A 98 -7.02 4.82 -2.99
CA THR A 98 -7.08 3.44 -3.46
C THR A 98 -8.28 3.29 -4.39
N GLN A 99 -8.03 2.86 -5.63
CA GLN A 99 -9.09 2.57 -6.59
C GLN A 99 -9.69 1.18 -6.32
N GLY A 100 -11.01 1.06 -6.42
CA GLY A 100 -11.73 -0.22 -6.33
C GLY A 100 -12.71 -0.30 -5.17
N ILE A 101 -13.35 -1.47 -5.04
CA ILE A 101 -14.37 -1.75 -4.04
C ILE A 101 -13.73 -2.48 -2.84
N PRO A 102 -13.98 -2.07 -1.59
CA PRO A 102 -13.49 -2.79 -0.43
C PRO A 102 -13.98 -4.24 -0.40
N SER A 103 -13.03 -5.19 -0.36
CA SER A 103 -13.35 -6.61 -0.15
C SER A 103 -13.76 -6.91 1.31
N GLU A 104 -14.40 -8.06 1.54
CA GLU A 104 -14.81 -8.50 2.89
C GLU A 104 -13.64 -8.53 3.89
N LYS A 105 -12.43 -8.87 3.43
CA LYS A 105 -11.22 -8.84 4.28
C LYS A 105 -10.90 -7.44 4.80
N HIS A 106 -11.19 -6.39 4.04
CA HIS A 106 -11.03 -5.01 4.50
C HIS A 106 -12.04 -4.70 5.62
N LEU A 107 -13.30 -5.08 5.41
CA LEU A 107 -14.38 -4.88 6.38
C LEU A 107 -14.08 -5.63 7.70
N ASP A 108 -13.64 -6.88 7.60
CA ASP A 108 -13.21 -7.68 8.76
C ASP A 108 -12.06 -7.04 9.53
N SER A 109 -11.09 -6.47 8.81
CA SER A 109 -9.94 -5.80 9.42
C SER A 109 -10.37 -4.54 10.18
N VAL A 110 -11.26 -3.73 9.62
CA VAL A 110 -11.85 -2.55 10.29
C VAL A 110 -12.69 -2.99 11.50
N ARG A 111 -13.54 -4.01 11.34
CA ARG A 111 -14.36 -4.59 12.42
C ARG A 111 -13.52 -5.02 13.62
N LYS A 112 -12.39 -5.71 13.38
CA LYS A 112 -11.45 -6.13 14.44
C LYS A 112 -10.88 -4.93 15.21
N GLN A 113 -10.53 -3.84 14.52
CA GLN A 113 -10.02 -2.64 15.18
C GLN A 113 -11.09 -1.93 16.01
N LEU A 114 -12.31 -1.80 15.49
CA LEU A 114 -13.43 -1.19 16.20
C LEU A 114 -13.81 -1.98 17.45
N ASN A 115 -13.87 -3.32 17.37
CA ASN A 115 -14.07 -4.17 18.53
C ASN A 115 -13.00 -3.93 19.60
N ALA A 116 -11.73 -3.78 19.21
CA ALA A 116 -10.65 -3.48 20.15
C ALA A 116 -10.77 -2.09 20.78
N PHE A 117 -11.29 -1.09 20.05
CA PHE A 117 -11.55 0.24 20.60
C PHE A 117 -12.74 0.24 21.57
N TYR A 118 -13.79 -0.52 21.25
CA TYR A 118 -14.95 -0.69 22.11
C TYR A 118 -14.58 -1.37 23.43
N GLN A 119 -13.78 -2.45 23.38
CA GLN A 119 -13.24 -3.10 24.59
C GLN A 119 -12.40 -2.16 25.46
N ARG A 120 -11.80 -1.12 24.87
CA ARG A 120 -11.04 -0.07 25.58
C ARG A 120 -11.88 1.12 26.02
N GLY A 121 -13.19 1.12 25.73
CA GLY A 121 -14.11 2.18 26.11
C GLY A 121 -13.96 3.49 25.32
N TRP A 122 -13.26 3.49 24.18
CA TRP A 122 -13.01 4.69 23.36
C TRP A 122 -14.20 5.07 22.48
N ILE A 123 -15.02 4.08 22.13
CA ILE A 123 -16.14 4.22 21.21
C ILE A 123 -17.36 3.52 21.79
N THR A 124 -18.54 3.96 21.39
CA THR A 124 -19.82 3.30 21.66
C THR A 124 -20.26 2.49 20.45
N ARG A 125 -21.01 1.42 20.71
CA ARG A 125 -21.59 0.55 19.68
C ARG A 125 -23.10 0.55 19.84
N THR A 126 -23.80 0.97 18.79
CA THR A 126 -25.26 0.96 18.73
C THR A 126 -25.69 -0.03 17.65
N GLN A 127 -26.40 -1.09 18.05
CA GLN A 127 -26.90 -2.09 17.12
C GLN A 127 -28.39 -1.88 16.89
N ILE A 128 -28.75 -1.44 15.68
CA ILE A 128 -30.15 -1.20 15.29
C ILE A 128 -30.78 -2.49 14.76
N SER A 129 -30.01 -3.32 14.04
CA SER A 129 -30.47 -4.62 13.53
C SER A 129 -29.32 -5.64 13.49
N ARG A 130 -29.58 -6.86 13.00
CA ARG A 130 -28.51 -7.85 12.77
C ARG A 130 -27.46 -7.36 11.76
N ARG A 131 -27.83 -6.47 10.83
CA ARG A 131 -26.95 -5.99 9.75
C ARG A 131 -26.45 -4.56 9.96
N GLU A 132 -27.16 -3.78 10.76
CA GLU A 132 -26.83 -2.37 11.00
C GLU A 132 -26.25 -2.17 12.39
N VAL A 133 -24.93 -2.04 12.42
CA VAL A 133 -24.15 -1.72 13.60
C VAL A 133 -23.42 -0.41 13.35
N TYR A 134 -23.67 0.55 14.24
CA TYR A 134 -23.05 1.86 14.20
C TYR A 134 -22.02 2.01 15.32
N TRP A 135 -20.94 2.71 15.01
CA TRP A 135 -19.82 2.96 15.88
C TRP A 135 -19.59 4.47 15.99
N GLN A 136 -19.54 4.98 17.20
CA GLN A 136 -19.41 6.41 17.44
C GLN A 136 -18.30 6.69 18.44
N TRP A 137 -17.57 7.79 18.24
CA TRP A 137 -16.57 8.23 19.21
C TRP A 137 -17.23 8.58 20.54
N LYS A 138 -16.67 8.11 21.65
CA LYS A 138 -17.18 8.47 22.97
C LYS A 138 -16.73 9.89 23.28
N THR A 139 -17.66 10.85 23.24
CA THR A 139 -17.48 12.17 23.81
C THR A 139 -17.56 12.05 25.33
N HIS A 140 -16.55 12.58 26.02
CA HIS A 140 -16.53 12.69 27.47
C HIS A 140 -17.33 13.90 27.91
#